data_AF-A0A016WUB7-F1
#
_entry.id   AF-A0A016WUB7-F1
#
_cell.length_a   1.000
_cell.length_b   1.000
_cell.length_c   1.000
_cell.angle_alpha   90.00
_cell.angle_beta   90.00
_cell.angle_gamma   90.00
#
_symmetry.space_group_name_H-M   'P 1'
#
loop_
_entity.id
_entity.type
_entity.pdbx_description
1 polymer ?
#
loop_
_entity_poly.entity_id
_entity_poly.type
_entity_poly.pdbx_seq_one_letter_code
_entity_poly.pdbx_strand_id
1 'polypeptide(L)'
;MFTAFLPEAYKMLRPPNSLSGMLHRLAVWLMMAFLCSAIIRFVLMLDLNKRVYNHTPGPCRVVTGISDGAAGLELVSEVSIVFISTGLAKAYGNETVRGGLAMFQLEKELAKHEAKPVKIEGEKFDQSKFAPLGISSYYSKGRILLYVVNSHPERQCVEIFTYHKDKNVLFHRKSVCDARFTR
;
A
#
# COMPACT_ATOMS: atom_id res chain seq x y z
N MET A 1 49.40 -14.43 -8.46
CA MET A 1 49.03 -13.59 -7.30
C MET A 1 47.63 -13.96 -6.83
N PHE A 2 47.40 -15.18 -6.32
CA PHE A 2 46.11 -15.64 -5.80
C PHE A 2 46.33 -16.84 -4.87
N THR A 3 47.09 -16.66 -3.79
CA THR A 3 47.30 -17.70 -2.77
C THR A 3 47.55 -17.04 -1.41
N ALA A 4 46.53 -16.37 -0.84
CA ALA A 4 46.65 -15.78 0.49
C ALA A 4 45.38 -15.79 1.36
N PHE A 5 44.27 -16.39 0.91
CA PHE A 5 43.00 -16.40 1.68
C PHE A 5 42.63 -17.75 2.33
N LEU A 6 43.43 -18.81 2.14
CA LEU A 6 43.16 -20.16 2.65
C LEU A 6 43.67 -20.54 4.06
N PRO A 7 44.58 -19.83 4.77
CA PRO A 7 45.20 -20.37 5.99
C PRO A 7 44.33 -20.27 7.25
N GLU A 8 43.34 -19.36 7.31
CA GLU A 8 42.49 -19.17 8.50
C GLU A 8 41.36 -20.20 8.60
N ALA A 9 40.77 -20.62 7.48
CA ALA A 9 39.71 -21.63 7.46
C ALA A 9 40.18 -23.00 7.98
N TYR A 10 41.44 -23.37 7.74
CA TYR A 10 42.01 -24.65 8.19
C TYR A 10 42.24 -24.71 9.71
N LYS A 11 42.54 -23.58 10.37
CA LYS A 11 42.70 -23.52 11.84
C LYS A 11 41.39 -23.82 12.58
N MET A 12 40.23 -23.51 11.97
CA MET A 12 38.90 -23.80 12.52
C MET A 12 38.50 -25.29 12.48
N LEU A 13 39.24 -26.13 11.76
CA LEU A 13 38.98 -27.58 11.64
C LEU A 13 39.84 -28.45 12.57
N ARG A 14 40.84 -27.91 13.27
CA ARG A 14 41.59 -28.66 14.31
C ARG A 14 40.73 -28.94 15.54
N PRO A 15 40.88 -30.09 16.21
CA PRO A 15 40.21 -30.35 17.49
C PRO A 15 40.60 -29.27 18.51
N PRO A 16 39.65 -28.72 19.29
CA PRO A 16 39.92 -27.66 20.24
C PRO A 16 40.76 -28.19 21.41
N ASN A 17 41.85 -27.52 21.73
CA ASN A 17 42.76 -27.90 22.82
C ASN A 17 42.22 -27.52 24.21
N SER A 18 41.07 -26.82 24.28
CA SER A 18 40.45 -26.31 25.52
C SER A 18 38.95 -26.04 25.31
N LEU A 19 38.15 -26.21 26.37
CA LEU A 19 36.70 -25.95 26.41
C LEU A 19 36.35 -24.53 25.94
N SER A 20 37.16 -23.53 26.30
CA SER A 20 36.98 -22.13 25.87
C SER A 20 37.11 -21.98 24.34
N GLY A 21 38.07 -22.69 23.73
CA GLY A 21 38.23 -22.71 22.27
C GLY A 21 37.08 -23.40 21.54
N MET A 22 36.46 -24.40 22.16
CA MET A 22 35.25 -25.06 21.63
C MET A 22 34.03 -24.13 21.69
N LEU A 23 33.81 -23.46 22.82
CA LEU A 23 32.71 -22.50 23.01
C LEU A 23 32.83 -21.29 22.06
N HIS A 24 34.03 -20.75 21.88
CA HIS A 24 34.26 -19.66 20.92
C HIS A 24 33.90 -20.07 19.49
N ARG A 25 34.31 -21.27 19.06
CA ARG A 25 33.97 -21.78 17.73
C ARG A 25 32.47 -21.99 17.55
N LEU A 26 31.79 -22.57 18.55
CA LEU A 26 30.34 -22.71 18.54
C LEU A 26 29.65 -21.35 18.45
N ALA A 27 30.09 -20.36 19.21
CA ALA A 27 29.54 -19.00 19.16
C ALA A 27 29.70 -18.37 17.77
N VAL A 28 30.88 -18.50 17.15
CA VAL A 28 31.12 -18.00 15.78
C VAL A 28 30.19 -18.66 14.77
N TRP A 29 30.02 -19.98 14.83
CA TRP A 29 29.11 -20.71 13.93
C TRP A 29 27.64 -20.32 14.13
N LEU A 30 27.21 -20.15 15.39
CA LEU A 30 25.86 -19.70 15.70
C LEU A 30 25.59 -18.27 15.20
N MET A 31 26.55 -17.37 15.37
CA MET A 31 26.45 -15.99 14.86
C MET A 31 26.40 -15.96 13.33
N MET A 32 27.24 -16.76 12.66
CA MET A 32 27.22 -16.88 11.20
C MET A 32 25.87 -17.44 10.71
N ALA A 33 25.38 -18.52 11.33
CA ALA A 33 24.10 -19.12 10.98
C ALA A 33 22.93 -18.14 11.19
N PHE A 34 22.94 -17.38 12.28
CA PHE A 34 21.94 -16.33 12.53
C PHE A 34 21.99 -15.23 11.48
N LEU A 35 23.18 -14.73 11.12
CA LEU A 35 23.35 -13.71 10.09
C LEU A 35 22.87 -14.20 8.73
N CYS A 36 23.26 -15.41 8.31
CA CYS A 36 22.77 -16.02 7.07
C CYS A 36 21.25 -16.17 7.09
N SER A 37 20.66 -16.63 8.21
CA SER A 37 19.21 -16.74 8.34
C SER A 37 18.50 -15.40 8.24
N ALA A 38 19.04 -14.36 8.89
CA ALA A 38 18.50 -13.00 8.82
C ALA A 38 18.55 -12.43 7.41
N ILE A 39 19.67 -12.61 6.69
CA ILE A 39 19.83 -12.18 5.30
C ILE A 39 18.83 -12.91 4.39
N ILE A 40 18.74 -14.25 4.51
CA ILE A 40 17.79 -15.03 3.70
C ILE A 40 16.35 -14.59 3.97
N ARG A 41 15.97 -14.43 5.24
CA ARG A 41 14.64 -13.94 5.61
C ARG A 41 14.36 -12.54 5.09
N PHE A 42 15.36 -11.65 5.10
CA PHE A 42 15.22 -10.31 4.56
C PHE A 42 15.02 -10.33 3.04
N VAL A 43 15.81 -11.15 2.31
CA VAL A 43 15.64 -11.33 0.86
C VAL A 43 14.28 -11.91 0.51
N LEU A 44 13.80 -12.89 1.30
CA LEU A 44 12.45 -13.47 1.14
C LEU A 44 11.35 -12.46 1.48
N MET A 45 11.52 -11.64 2.51
CA MET A 45 10.56 -10.60 2.90
C MET A 45 10.43 -9.50 1.84
N LEU A 46 11.55 -9.12 1.20
CA LEU A 46 11.56 -8.19 0.07
C LEU A 46 11.07 -8.82 -1.24
N ASP A 47 10.84 -10.14 -1.27
CA ASP A 47 10.36 -10.86 -2.46
C ASP A 47 11.25 -10.65 -3.72
N LEU A 48 12.57 -10.44 -3.54
CA LEU A 48 13.49 -10.06 -4.64
C LEU A 48 13.59 -11.11 -5.76
N ASN A 49 13.29 -12.38 -5.45
CA ASN A 49 13.34 -13.47 -6.42
C ASN A 49 12.02 -13.65 -7.21
N LYS A 50 11.00 -12.85 -6.91
CA LYS A 50 9.69 -12.96 -7.53
C LYS A 50 9.75 -12.46 -8.98
N ARG A 51 9.40 -13.35 -9.92
CA ARG A 51 9.28 -13.02 -11.33
C ARG A 51 7.83 -12.73 -11.66
N VAL A 52 7.59 -11.70 -12.47
CA VAL A 52 6.26 -11.40 -13.02
C VAL A 52 6.13 -12.13 -14.35
N TYR A 53 5.16 -13.05 -14.44
CA TYR A 53 4.83 -13.74 -15.67
C TYR A 53 3.72 -12.96 -16.39
N ASN A 54 3.84 -12.83 -17.71
CA ASN A 54 2.83 -12.16 -18.51
C ASN A 54 1.58 -13.03 -18.59
N HIS A 55 0.48 -12.53 -18.00
CA HIS A 55 -0.86 -13.07 -18.21
C HIS A 55 -1.59 -12.19 -19.23
N THR A 56 -2.43 -12.80 -20.06
CA THR A 56 -3.26 -12.09 -21.06
C THR A 56 -4.73 -12.10 -20.63
N PRO A 57 -5.18 -11.11 -19.83
CA PRO A 57 -6.56 -11.04 -19.31
C PRO A 57 -7.59 -10.57 -20.36
N GLY A 58 -7.24 -10.57 -21.65
CA GLY A 58 -8.04 -9.97 -22.73
C GLY A 58 -7.62 -8.52 -23.03
N PRO A 59 -8.44 -7.76 -23.76
CA PRO A 59 -8.13 -6.38 -24.13
C PRO A 59 -8.14 -5.44 -22.92
N CYS A 60 -6.97 -4.96 -22.52
CA CYS A 60 -6.81 -3.96 -21.45
C CYS A 60 -6.86 -2.53 -22.01
N ARG A 61 -7.41 -1.60 -21.22
CA ARG A 61 -7.39 -0.16 -21.53
C ARG A 61 -7.02 0.62 -20.27
N VAL A 62 -6.24 1.67 -20.46
CA VAL A 62 -5.88 2.59 -19.37
C VAL A 62 -7.05 3.52 -19.11
N VAL A 63 -7.44 3.65 -17.84
CA VAL A 63 -8.44 4.63 -17.42
C VAL A 63 -7.78 6.01 -17.35
N THR A 64 -8.28 6.96 -18.12
CA THR A 64 -7.79 8.34 -18.14
C THR A 64 -8.37 9.14 -16.97
N GLY A 65 -7.75 10.28 -16.63
CA GLY A 65 -8.20 11.14 -15.53
C GLY A 65 -7.54 10.86 -14.18
N ILE A 66 -6.56 9.95 -14.11
CA ILE A 66 -5.79 9.62 -12.91
C ILE A 66 -4.30 9.72 -13.24
N SER A 67 -3.59 10.70 -12.68
CA SER A 67 -2.15 10.91 -12.91
C SER A 67 -1.27 10.55 -11.71
N ASP A 68 -1.76 10.75 -10.49
CA ASP A 68 -0.90 10.80 -9.30
C ASP A 68 -0.96 9.52 -8.44
N GLY A 69 -1.18 8.39 -9.12
CA GLY A 69 -1.31 7.06 -8.53
C GLY A 69 -2.70 6.78 -7.93
N ALA A 70 -3.04 5.49 -7.89
CA ALA A 70 -4.26 4.96 -7.29
C ALA A 70 -3.93 3.85 -6.31
N ALA A 71 -4.37 3.97 -5.05
CA ALA A 71 -4.02 3.04 -3.98
C ALA A 71 -5.17 2.11 -3.57
N GLY A 72 -6.40 2.55 -3.79
CA GLY A 72 -7.62 1.84 -3.44
C GLY A 72 -8.63 1.98 -4.56
N LEU A 73 -9.38 0.90 -4.77
CA LEU A 73 -10.46 0.81 -5.74
C LEU A 73 -11.58 0.00 -5.11
N GLU A 74 -12.81 0.48 -5.25
CA GLU A 74 -13.99 -0.15 -4.67
C GLU A 74 -15.14 -0.14 -5.67
N LEU A 75 -15.69 -1.32 -5.96
CA LEU A 75 -16.86 -1.50 -6.84
C LEU A 75 -18.13 -1.58 -5.99
N VAL A 76 -19.04 -0.64 -6.19
CA VAL A 76 -20.42 -0.72 -5.70
C VAL A 76 -21.26 -1.44 -6.74
N SER A 77 -21.37 -2.76 -6.59
CA SER A 77 -21.98 -3.66 -7.58
C SER A 77 -23.43 -3.34 -7.93
N GLU A 78 -24.20 -2.84 -6.96
CA GLU A 78 -25.64 -2.60 -7.05
C GLU A 78 -26.00 -1.44 -7.99
N VAL A 79 -25.07 -0.50 -8.16
CA VAL A 79 -25.23 0.66 -9.04
C VAL A 79 -24.17 0.72 -10.14
N SER A 80 -23.29 -0.29 -10.21
CA SER A 80 -22.19 -0.38 -11.17
C SER A 80 -21.26 0.84 -11.16
N ILE A 81 -21.02 1.43 -10.00
CA ILE A 81 -20.11 2.57 -9.83
C ILE A 81 -18.84 2.07 -9.17
N VAL A 82 -17.69 2.51 -9.66
CA VAL A 82 -16.41 2.24 -9.04
C VAL A 82 -15.79 3.54 -8.55
N PHE A 83 -15.32 3.52 -7.32
CA PHE A 83 -14.57 4.61 -6.70
C PHE A 83 -13.09 4.27 -6.69
N ILE A 84 -12.26 5.26 -6.96
CA ILE A 84 -10.80 5.13 -6.99
C ILE A 84 -10.20 6.24 -6.12
N SER A 85 -9.26 5.90 -5.24
CA SER A 85 -8.46 6.90 -4.52
C SER A 85 -7.37 7.45 -5.42
N THR A 86 -7.18 8.77 -5.37
CA THR A 86 -6.17 9.45 -6.18
C THR A 86 -5.22 10.25 -5.28
N GLY A 87 -4.02 10.50 -5.79
CA GLY A 87 -3.01 11.30 -5.09
C GLY A 87 -2.26 10.52 -4.02
N LEU A 88 -1.93 9.25 -4.32
CA LEU A 88 -1.16 8.37 -3.44
C LEU A 88 0.15 9.00 -2.98
N ALA A 89 0.82 9.77 -3.84
CA ALA A 89 2.07 10.45 -3.52
C ALA A 89 1.95 11.36 -2.27
N LYS A 90 0.77 11.92 -1.98
CA LYS A 90 0.54 12.74 -0.81
C LYS A 90 0.65 11.95 0.50
N ALA A 91 0.21 10.70 0.52
CA ALA A 91 0.36 9.82 1.69
C ALA A 91 1.84 9.51 2.02
N TYR A 92 2.74 9.72 1.06
CA TYR A 92 4.19 9.58 1.20
C TYR A 92 4.92 10.93 1.38
N GLY A 93 4.20 12.02 1.68
CA GLY A 93 4.78 13.31 2.04
C GLY A 93 5.00 14.27 0.86
N ASN A 94 4.46 13.97 -0.33
CA ASN A 94 4.48 14.93 -1.44
C ASN A 94 3.29 15.91 -1.36
N GLU A 95 3.54 17.10 -0.84
CA GLU A 95 2.50 18.14 -0.68
C GLU A 95 2.07 18.83 -1.98
N THR A 96 2.79 18.63 -3.09
CA THR A 96 2.39 19.21 -4.40
C THR A 96 1.18 18.49 -4.99
N VAL A 97 0.95 17.24 -4.59
CA VAL A 97 -0.13 16.40 -5.08
C VAL A 97 -1.35 16.57 -4.18
N ARG A 98 -2.53 16.69 -4.79
CA ARG A 98 -3.79 16.78 -4.06
C ARG A 98 -4.44 15.41 -3.98
N GLY A 99 -4.63 14.90 -2.77
CA GLY A 99 -5.38 13.66 -2.56
C GLY A 99 -6.86 13.86 -2.88
N GLY A 100 -7.49 12.84 -3.47
CA GLY A 100 -8.88 12.94 -3.92
C GLY A 100 -9.52 11.58 -4.18
N LEU A 101 -10.76 11.64 -4.65
CA LEU A 101 -11.52 10.48 -5.07
C LEU A 101 -12.01 10.73 -6.49
N ALA A 102 -11.88 9.72 -7.34
CA ALA A 102 -12.48 9.69 -8.66
C ALA A 102 -13.53 8.59 -8.70
N MET A 103 -14.52 8.75 -9.57
CA MET A 103 -15.50 7.71 -9.86
C MET A 103 -15.48 7.38 -11.35
N PHE A 104 -15.77 6.13 -11.68
CA PHE A 104 -16.15 5.74 -13.03
C PHE A 104 -17.39 4.84 -13.00
N GLN A 105 -18.29 5.04 -13.95
CA GLN A 105 -19.52 4.25 -14.09
C GLN A 105 -19.24 3.12 -15.08
N LEU A 106 -19.50 1.87 -14.67
CA LEU A 106 -19.44 0.71 -15.54
C LEU A 106 -20.71 0.67 -16.40
N GLU A 107 -20.63 1.20 -17.60
CA GLU A 107 -21.67 1.07 -18.63
C GLU A 107 -21.31 -0.07 -19.60
N LYS A 108 -22.33 -0.69 -20.23
CA LYS A 108 -22.16 -1.83 -21.17
C LYS A 108 -21.26 -1.48 -22.36
N GLU A 109 -21.31 -0.22 -22.79
CA GLU A 109 -20.34 0.33 -23.72
C GLU A 109 -19.46 1.30 -22.94
N LEU A 110 -18.24 0.88 -22.64
CA LEU A 110 -17.19 1.69 -22.02
C LEU A 110 -16.71 2.80 -22.98
N ALA A 111 -17.61 3.60 -23.55
CA ALA A 111 -17.29 4.56 -24.61
C ALA A 111 -16.35 5.68 -24.12
N LYS A 112 -16.32 5.94 -22.80
CA LYS A 112 -15.38 6.87 -22.16
C LYS A 112 -14.77 6.19 -20.94
N HIS A 113 -13.57 5.63 -21.10
CA HIS A 113 -12.78 5.04 -20.01
C HIS A 113 -12.12 6.14 -19.16
N GLU A 114 -12.90 7.14 -18.74
CA GLU A 114 -12.41 8.32 -18.03
C GLU A 114 -12.99 8.36 -16.63
N ALA A 115 -12.11 8.34 -15.63
CA ALA A 115 -12.49 8.55 -14.25
C ALA A 115 -12.73 10.04 -14.01
N LYS A 116 -13.91 10.37 -13.47
CA LYS A 116 -14.30 11.74 -13.16
C LYS A 116 -13.94 12.05 -11.71
N PRO A 117 -13.27 13.18 -11.42
CA PRO A 117 -13.04 13.59 -10.05
C PRO A 117 -14.38 13.83 -9.35
N VAL A 118 -14.47 13.44 -8.10
CA VAL A 118 -15.65 13.62 -7.26
C VAL A 118 -15.42 14.81 -6.35
N LYS A 119 -16.33 15.77 -6.36
CA LYS A 119 -16.25 16.91 -5.46
C LYS A 119 -16.55 16.45 -4.04
N ILE A 120 -15.70 16.82 -3.09
CA ILE A 120 -15.93 16.55 -1.67
C ILE A 120 -16.42 17.82 -1.01
N GLU A 121 -17.50 17.72 -0.24
CA GLU A 121 -18.10 18.82 0.51
C GLU A 121 -18.24 18.43 1.98
N GLY A 122 -17.93 19.36 2.87
CA GLY A 122 -18.07 19.17 4.31
C GLY A 122 -17.44 20.32 5.07
N GLU A 123 -18.20 20.96 5.95
CA GLU A 123 -17.71 22.13 6.71
C GLU A 123 -16.52 21.81 7.62
N LYS A 124 -16.47 20.57 8.13
CA LYS A 124 -15.41 20.11 9.04
C LYS A 124 -14.32 19.29 8.33
N PHE A 125 -14.38 19.18 7.01
CA PHE A 125 -13.47 18.35 6.24
C PHE A 125 -12.31 19.18 5.69
N ASP A 126 -11.09 18.85 6.11
CA ASP A 126 -9.89 19.50 5.63
C ASP A 126 -9.33 18.75 4.41
N GLN A 127 -9.66 19.25 3.22
CA GLN A 127 -9.16 18.71 1.95
C GLN A 127 -7.63 18.79 1.84
N SER A 128 -6.98 19.75 2.51
CA SER A 128 -5.52 19.90 2.43
C SER A 128 -4.78 18.75 3.12
N LYS A 129 -5.41 18.13 4.12
CA LYS A 129 -4.88 16.98 4.86
C LYS A 129 -5.45 15.64 4.38
N PHE A 130 -6.14 15.62 3.24
CA PHE A 130 -6.74 14.42 2.72
C PHE A 130 -5.74 13.64 1.87
N ALA A 131 -5.29 12.49 2.38
CA ALA A 131 -4.40 11.53 1.73
C ALA A 131 -5.07 10.14 1.68
N PRO A 132 -5.99 9.91 0.73
CA PRO A 132 -6.79 8.69 0.70
C PRO A 132 -5.98 7.48 0.21
N LEU A 133 -6.09 6.36 0.93
CA LEU A 133 -5.52 5.07 0.56
C LEU A 133 -6.63 4.05 0.24
N GLY A 134 -6.97 3.21 1.21
CA GLY A 134 -7.99 2.18 1.08
C GLY A 134 -9.40 2.77 1.08
N ILE A 135 -10.28 2.20 0.25
CA ILE A 135 -11.69 2.56 0.14
C ILE A 135 -12.52 1.30 0.38
N SER A 136 -13.63 1.44 1.07
CA SER A 136 -14.68 0.43 1.15
C SER A 136 -16.04 1.10 1.09
N SER A 137 -17.04 0.39 0.58
CA SER A 137 -18.39 0.90 0.42
C SER A 137 -19.43 0.11 1.21
N TYR A 138 -20.52 0.78 1.56
CA TYR A 138 -21.74 0.14 2.05
C TYR A 138 -22.94 0.72 1.30
N TYR A 139 -23.68 -0.16 0.62
CA TYR A 139 -24.90 0.20 -0.09
C TYR A 139 -26.13 -0.20 0.72
N SER A 140 -27.05 0.74 0.94
CA SER A 140 -28.31 0.44 1.61
C SER A 140 -29.42 1.38 1.18
N LYS A 141 -30.55 0.81 0.72
CA LYS A 141 -31.77 1.56 0.34
C LYS A 141 -31.47 2.75 -0.59
N GLY A 142 -30.65 2.54 -1.63
CA GLY A 142 -30.29 3.58 -2.59
C GLY A 142 -29.21 4.57 -2.13
N ARG A 143 -28.67 4.43 -0.92
CA ARG A 143 -27.60 5.28 -0.39
C ARG A 143 -26.26 4.54 -0.41
N ILE A 144 -25.22 5.26 -0.82
CA ILE A 144 -23.85 4.76 -0.83
C ILE A 144 -23.08 5.50 0.25
N LEU A 145 -22.57 4.75 1.22
CA LEU A 145 -21.60 5.23 2.19
C LEU A 145 -20.22 4.76 1.77
N LEU A 146 -19.24 5.66 1.80
CA LEU A 146 -17.84 5.34 1.57
C LEU A 146 -17.06 5.51 2.87
N TYR A 147 -16.24 4.51 3.18
CA TYR A 147 -15.26 4.52 4.25
C TYR A 147 -13.89 4.63 3.59
N VAL A 148 -13.20 5.73 3.84
CA VAL A 148 -11.92 6.03 3.20
C VAL A 148 -10.85 6.18 4.26
N VAL A 149 -9.81 5.36 4.17
CA VAL A 149 -8.65 5.47 5.04
C VAL A 149 -7.86 6.71 4.60
N ASN A 150 -7.81 7.70 5.47
CA ASN A 150 -6.98 8.90 5.33
C ASN A 150 -5.67 8.69 6.10
N SER A 151 -4.58 8.55 5.36
CA SER A 151 -3.24 8.27 5.91
C SER A 151 -2.38 9.52 5.92
N HIS A 152 -2.88 10.60 6.50
CA HIS A 152 -2.10 11.82 6.68
C HIS A 152 -1.00 11.62 7.75
N PRO A 153 0.24 12.11 7.55
CA PRO A 153 1.34 11.92 8.50
C PRO A 153 1.03 12.36 9.94
N GLU A 154 0.26 13.43 10.11
CA GLU A 154 -0.10 13.95 11.44
C GLU A 154 -1.16 13.11 12.16
N ARG A 155 -2.11 12.54 11.42
CA ARG A 155 -3.27 11.85 12.00
C ARG A 155 -3.90 10.89 11.01
N GLN A 156 -3.98 9.61 11.40
CA GLN A 156 -4.70 8.61 10.63
C GLN A 156 -6.18 8.58 11.04
N CYS A 157 -7.06 8.66 10.06
CA CYS A 157 -8.50 8.68 10.25
C CYS A 157 -9.18 7.81 9.21
N VAL A 158 -10.37 7.32 9.54
CA VAL A 158 -11.33 6.82 8.55
C VAL A 158 -12.36 7.92 8.32
N GLU A 159 -12.35 8.47 7.11
CA GLU A 159 -13.29 9.47 6.66
C GLU A 159 -14.53 8.78 6.08
N ILE A 160 -15.70 9.14 6.60
CA ILE A 160 -16.98 8.57 6.17
C ILE A 160 -17.72 9.59 5.32
N PHE A 161 -18.03 9.20 4.10
CA PHE A 161 -18.76 10.03 3.14
C PHE A 161 -20.09 9.41 2.74
N THR A 162 -21.03 10.25 2.32
CA THR A 162 -22.23 9.84 1.59
C THR A 162 -22.14 10.34 0.17
N TYR A 163 -22.28 9.44 -0.80
CA TYR A 163 -22.27 9.82 -2.22
C TYR A 163 -23.66 10.21 -2.72
N HIS A 164 -23.74 11.35 -3.39
CA HIS A 164 -24.93 11.84 -4.06
C HIS A 164 -24.72 11.81 -5.57
N LYS A 165 -25.35 10.84 -6.23
CA LYS A 165 -25.19 10.55 -7.66
C LYS A 165 -25.55 11.75 -8.54
N ASP A 166 -26.67 12.42 -8.27
CA ASP A 166 -27.20 13.49 -9.12
C ASP A 166 -26.26 14.70 -9.24
N LYS A 167 -25.49 14.97 -8.19
CA LYS A 167 -24.55 16.10 -8.13
C LYS A 167 -23.10 15.69 -8.35
N ASN A 168 -22.81 14.39 -8.36
CA ASN A 168 -21.45 13.84 -8.28
C ASN A 168 -20.64 14.46 -7.11
N VAL A 169 -21.24 14.44 -5.92
CA VAL A 169 -20.66 15.01 -4.69
C VAL A 169 -20.59 13.96 -3.58
N LEU A 170 -19.48 13.96 -2.84
CA LEU A 170 -19.32 13.25 -1.58
C LEU A 170 -19.49 14.22 -0.43
N PHE A 171 -20.52 14.00 0.39
CA PHE A 171 -20.70 14.76 1.63
C PHE A 171 -19.98 14.05 2.76
N HIS A 172 -19.03 14.74 3.38
CA HIS A 172 -18.40 14.29 4.60
C HIS A 172 -19.42 14.19 5.73
N ARG A 173 -19.43 13.06 6.43
CA ARG A 173 -20.31 12.80 7.57
C ARG A 173 -19.55 12.82 8.88
N LYS A 174 -18.42 12.12 8.92
CA LYS A 174 -17.68 11.90 10.16
C LYS A 174 -16.25 11.49 9.85
N SER A 175 -15.32 11.99 10.66
CA SER A 175 -13.97 11.45 10.77
C SER A 175 -13.90 10.56 12.02
N VAL A 176 -13.50 9.31 11.85
CA VAL A 176 -13.19 8.42 12.96
C VAL A 176 -11.68 8.32 13.05
N CYS A 177 -11.09 8.96 14.04
CA CYS A 177 -9.65 9.00 14.23
C CYS A 177 -9.30 8.42 15.59
N ASP A 178 -8.26 7.60 15.64
CA ASP A 178 -7.81 6.93 16.85
C ASP A 178 -6.28 6.86 16.84
N ALA A 179 -5.65 7.02 18.00
CA ALA A 179 -4.19 6.90 18.12
C ALA A 179 -3.70 5.48 17.78
N ARG A 180 -4.57 4.47 17.85
CA ARG A 180 -4.30 3.09 17.44
C ARG A 180 -4.26 2.92 15.92
N PHE A 181 -4.71 3.90 15.14
CA PHE A 181 -4.59 3.86 13.68
C PHE A 181 -3.20 4.30 13.21
N THR A 182 -2.52 5.15 13.97
CA THR A 182 -1.13 5.53 13.70
C THR A 182 -0.23 4.30 13.82
N ARG A 183 0.51 4.04 12.74
CA ARG A 183 1.43 2.90 12.59
C ARG A 183 2.77 3.17 13.27
#